data_AF-M1JIQ6-F1
#
_entry.id   AF-M1JIQ6-F1
#
_cell.length_a   1.000
_cell.length_b   1.000
_cell.length_c   1.000
_cell.angle_alpha   90.00
_cell.angle_beta   90.00
_cell.angle_gamma   90.00
#
_symmetry.space_group_name_H-M   'P 1'
#
loop_
_entity.id
_entity.type
_entity.pdbx_description
1 polymer ?
#
loop_
_entity_poly.entity_id
_entity_poly.type
_entity_poly.pdbx_seq_one_letter_code
_entity_poly.pdbx_strand_id
1 'polypeptide(L)'
;MDQTVDLEEVAKLVKKRDFKGLDRVLSTAKGISALDLKKLAKLSDSARIQALIENKYSEVVKHQVEGGTKDEAGMTGKAPSPLKSDADSSSALEEVATGDSQKDRSIKMFFDAIKTNISDCNNASAALLARQITIEIFGRNPSDIAKLIRSKCLNLKDKNNPALCRRVYNGDISPSRYVDMSSEEMKSESLKNEEVKMIEVSLYECQIPTQKAETDIFKCSKCGERKCSYRQLQTRSGDEPMTTFVTCECGNKWRFC
;
A
#
# COMPACT_ATOMS: atom_id res chain seq x y z
N MET A 1 35.83 -2.62 16.79
CA MET A 1 35.66 -2.89 18.23
C MET A 1 34.23 -3.34 18.41
N ASP A 2 33.99 -4.65 18.35
CA ASP A 2 32.68 -5.22 18.65
C ASP A 2 32.42 -5.01 20.14
N GLN A 3 31.42 -4.19 20.47
CA GLN A 3 30.95 -4.04 21.84
C GLN A 3 30.19 -5.32 22.20
N THR A 4 30.90 -6.28 22.79
CA THR A 4 30.28 -7.40 23.49
C THR A 4 29.38 -6.84 24.57
N VAL A 5 28.10 -7.15 24.49
CA VAL A 5 27.09 -6.61 25.40
C VAL A 5 27.30 -7.19 26.79
N ASP A 6 27.59 -6.35 27.78
CA ASP A 6 27.63 -6.75 29.18
C ASP A 6 26.21 -7.08 29.67
N LEU A 7 25.88 -8.37 29.70
CA LEU A 7 24.60 -8.90 30.16
C LEU A 7 24.24 -8.43 31.59
N GLU A 8 25.24 -8.11 32.40
CA GLU A 8 25.08 -7.54 33.74
C GLU A 8 24.50 -6.12 33.74
N GLU A 9 24.85 -5.30 32.74
CA GLU A 9 24.33 -3.94 32.60
C GLU A 9 22.85 -3.97 32.18
N VAL A 10 22.51 -4.86 31.24
CA VAL A 10 21.12 -5.10 30.81
C VAL A 10 20.26 -5.59 31.99
N ALA A 11 20.77 -6.51 32.81
CA ALA A 11 20.07 -6.99 34.00
C ALA A 11 19.86 -5.89 35.06
N LYS A 12 20.83 -4.98 35.25
CA LYS A 12 20.70 -3.82 36.14
C LYS A 12 19.62 -2.85 35.64
N LEU A 13 19.54 -2.60 34.34
CA LEU A 13 18.53 -1.72 33.74
C LEU A 13 17.11 -2.31 33.83
N VAL A 14 16.98 -3.63 33.63
CA VAL A 14 15.72 -4.35 33.83
C VAL A 14 15.25 -4.24 35.28
N LYS A 15 16.14 -4.46 36.27
CA LYS A 15 15.81 -4.30 37.70
C LYS A 15 15.45 -2.87 38.08
N LYS A 16 16.10 -1.87 37.48
CA LYS A 16 15.84 -0.44 37.71
C LYS A 16 14.59 0.08 36.97
N ARG A 17 13.91 -0.76 36.17
CA ARG A 17 12.75 -0.40 35.34
C ARG A 17 13.00 0.78 34.39
N ASP A 18 14.26 0.99 33.99
CA ASP A 18 14.63 2.08 33.08
C ASP A 18 14.40 1.67 31.62
N PHE A 19 13.26 2.09 31.10
CA PHE A 19 12.83 1.77 29.73
C PHE A 19 13.74 2.40 28.66
N LYS A 20 14.16 3.66 28.83
CA LYS A 20 14.94 4.37 27.82
C LYS A 20 16.37 3.85 27.73
N GLY A 21 16.97 3.53 28.88
CA GLY A 21 18.28 2.90 28.92
C GLY A 21 18.27 1.52 28.27
N LEU A 22 17.24 0.72 28.56
CA LEU A 22 17.11 -0.64 28.03
C LEU A 22 16.90 -0.67 26.51
N ASP A 23 16.06 0.22 25.97
CA ASP A 23 15.80 0.34 24.53
C ASP A 23 17.07 0.71 23.74
N ARG A 24 17.85 1.66 24.27
CA ARG A 24 19.11 2.09 23.66
C ARG A 24 20.14 0.94 23.61
N VAL A 25 20.24 0.18 24.70
CA VAL A 25 21.20 -0.93 24.80
C VAL A 25 20.76 -2.09 23.91
N LEU A 26 19.48 -2.48 23.92
CA LEU A 26 18.96 -3.56 23.07
C LEU A 26 18.96 -3.22 21.58
N SER A 27 18.85 -1.94 21.21
CA SER A 27 18.98 -1.49 19.82
C SER A 27 20.42 -1.54 19.30
N THR A 28 21.40 -1.30 20.17
CA THR A 28 22.83 -1.27 19.81
C THR A 28 23.49 -2.65 19.93
N ALA A 29 22.91 -3.53 20.75
CA ALA A 29 23.39 -4.86 21.05
C ALA A 29 23.41 -5.81 19.83
N LYS A 30 24.60 -6.29 19.46
CA LYS A 30 24.80 -7.45 18.59
C LYS A 30 25.32 -8.63 19.42
N GLY A 31 24.74 -9.82 19.25
CA GLY A 31 25.23 -11.06 19.87
C GLY A 31 24.56 -11.51 21.17
N ILE A 32 23.43 -10.94 21.58
CA ILE A 32 22.66 -11.48 22.72
C ILE A 32 22.00 -12.81 22.31
N SER A 33 22.23 -13.87 23.08
CA SER A 33 21.62 -15.17 22.81
C SER A 33 20.11 -15.16 23.12
N ALA A 34 19.33 -15.90 22.33
CA ALA A 34 17.88 -16.05 22.54
C ALA A 34 17.54 -16.62 23.94
N LEU A 35 18.47 -17.38 24.53
CA LEU A 35 18.35 -17.98 25.85
C LEU A 35 18.51 -16.93 26.97
N ASP A 36 19.38 -15.94 26.78
CA ASP A 36 19.61 -14.86 27.74
C ASP A 36 18.46 -13.83 27.73
N LEU A 37 17.88 -13.54 26.56
CA LEU A 37 16.66 -12.71 26.46
C LEU A 37 15.48 -13.34 27.22
N LYS A 38 15.31 -14.67 27.13
CA LYS A 38 14.27 -15.39 27.91
C LYS A 38 14.50 -15.32 29.42
N LYS A 39 15.75 -15.33 29.88
CA LYS A 39 16.07 -15.16 31.30
C LYS A 39 15.76 -13.74 31.78
N LEU A 40 16.07 -12.73 30.97
CA LEU A 40 15.79 -11.32 31.27
C LEU A 40 14.28 -11.01 31.31
N ALA A 41 13.48 -11.64 30.44
CA ALA A 41 12.02 -11.51 30.46
C ALA A 41 11.41 -12.00 31.79
N LYS A 42 11.97 -13.06 32.39
CA LYS A 42 11.52 -13.62 33.68
C LYS A 42 11.88 -12.76 34.89
N LEU A 43 12.76 -11.78 34.74
CA LEU A 43 13.22 -10.89 35.82
C LEU A 43 12.42 -9.57 35.89
N SER A 44 11.44 -9.37 35.00
CA SER A 44 10.69 -8.12 34.88
C SER A 44 9.18 -8.35 34.94
N ASP A 45 8.49 -7.64 35.82
CA ASP A 45 7.02 -7.64 35.92
C ASP A 45 6.36 -6.54 35.07
N SER A 46 7.15 -5.72 34.36
CA SER A 46 6.63 -4.59 33.58
C SER A 46 6.30 -5.02 32.16
N ALA A 47 5.01 -4.93 31.79
CA ALA A 47 4.50 -5.27 30.46
C ALA A 47 5.24 -4.53 29.32
N ARG A 48 5.65 -3.28 29.55
CA ARG A 48 6.38 -2.47 28.56
C ARG A 48 7.79 -2.99 28.31
N ILE A 49 8.44 -3.53 29.32
CA ILE A 49 9.79 -4.10 29.23
C ILE A 49 9.73 -5.50 28.62
N GLN A 50 8.71 -6.29 28.96
CA GLN A 50 8.47 -7.61 28.38
C GLN A 50 8.25 -7.52 26.87
N ALA A 51 7.41 -6.59 26.40
CA ALA A 51 7.17 -6.38 24.97
C ALA A 51 8.45 -6.00 24.20
N LEU A 52 9.34 -5.22 24.81
CA LEU A 52 10.60 -4.80 24.18
C LEU A 52 11.59 -5.97 24.07
N ILE A 53 11.67 -6.81 25.11
CA ILE A 53 12.49 -8.03 25.10
C ILE A 53 11.97 -9.06 24.09
N GLU A 54 10.64 -9.20 23.97
CA GLU A 54 10.00 -10.14 23.04
C GLU A 54 10.15 -9.72 21.57
N ASN A 55 10.08 -8.42 21.29
CA ASN A 55 10.39 -7.89 19.96
C ASN A 55 11.85 -8.17 19.59
N LYS A 56 12.79 -7.91 20.50
CA LYS A 56 14.21 -8.22 20.28
C LYS A 56 14.47 -9.73 20.10
N TYR A 57 13.79 -10.57 20.87
CA TYR A 57 13.85 -12.03 20.71
C TYR A 57 13.41 -12.46 19.31
N SER A 58 12.34 -11.86 18.79
CA SER A 58 11.82 -12.13 17.44
C SER A 58 12.82 -11.74 16.34
N GLU A 59 13.55 -10.64 16.52
CA GLU A 59 14.64 -10.23 15.60
C GLU A 59 15.80 -11.24 15.59
N VAL A 60 16.23 -11.69 16.78
CA VAL A 60 17.35 -12.65 16.92
C VAL A 60 16.99 -14.01 16.31
N VAL A 61 15.74 -14.47 16.49
CA VAL A 61 15.27 -15.74 15.90
C VAL A 61 15.20 -15.66 14.37
N LYS A 62 14.73 -14.54 13.80
CA LYS A 62 14.71 -14.35 12.33
C LYS A 62 16.11 -14.41 11.73
N HIS A 63 17.11 -13.78 12.38
CA HIS A 63 18.50 -13.84 11.91
C HIS A 63 19.17 -15.21 12.06
N GLN A 64 18.70 -16.09 12.96
CA GLN A 64 19.19 -17.47 13.06
C GLN A 64 18.67 -18.38 11.92
N VAL A 65 17.53 -18.06 11.31
CA VAL A 65 16.94 -18.87 10.22
C VAL A 65 17.56 -18.55 8.85
N GLU A 66 18.14 -17.36 8.66
CA GLU A 66 18.71 -16.92 7.38
C GLU A 66 20.21 -17.27 7.19
N GLY A 67 20.89 -17.75 8.23
CA GLY A 67 22.33 -18.05 8.22
C GLY A 67 22.67 -19.54 8.25
N GLY A 68 22.33 -20.30 7.21
CA GLY A 68 22.72 -21.72 7.06
C GLY A 68 22.81 -22.14 5.58
N THR A 69 24.00 -22.59 5.18
CA THR A 69 24.55 -22.65 3.82
C THR A 69 24.00 -23.74 2.89
N LYS A 70 24.13 -23.48 1.58
CA LYS A 70 24.02 -24.38 0.42
C LYS A 70 25.01 -25.55 0.49
N ASP A 71 24.61 -26.75 0.04
CA ASP A 71 25.39 -27.73 -0.74
C ASP A 71 24.46 -28.78 -1.39
N GLU A 72 24.76 -29.20 -2.62
CA GLU A 72 23.96 -30.14 -3.45
C GLU A 72 24.23 -31.62 -3.13
N ALA A 73 23.18 -32.46 -3.13
CA ALA A 73 23.06 -33.73 -3.88
C ALA A 73 22.02 -34.70 -3.26
N GLY A 74 21.03 -35.10 -4.08
CA GLY A 74 20.53 -36.48 -4.21
C GLY A 74 19.85 -37.22 -3.05
N MET A 75 18.57 -37.56 -3.29
CA MET A 75 17.87 -38.80 -2.91
C MET A 75 17.01 -38.82 -1.60
N THR A 76 15.70 -38.88 -1.85
CA THR A 76 14.58 -39.48 -1.10
C THR A 76 14.57 -39.48 0.44
N GLY A 77 13.60 -38.75 1.01
CA GLY A 77 13.18 -38.90 2.41
C GLY A 77 11.95 -38.06 2.72
N LYS A 78 10.83 -38.72 2.95
CA LYS A 78 9.48 -38.19 3.20
C LYS A 78 9.29 -37.85 4.69
N ALA A 79 8.88 -36.62 5.03
CA ALA A 79 8.10 -36.25 6.23
C ALA A 79 7.62 -34.77 6.13
N PRO A 80 6.60 -34.32 6.89
CA PRO A 80 5.21 -34.22 6.44
C PRO A 80 4.75 -32.77 6.21
N SER A 81 3.87 -32.60 5.21
CA SER A 81 3.15 -31.37 4.91
C SER A 81 2.10 -31.04 5.98
N PRO A 82 1.74 -29.75 6.21
CA PRO A 82 0.58 -29.39 7.03
C PRO A 82 -0.72 -29.65 6.25
N LEU A 83 -1.23 -30.88 6.33
CA LEU A 83 -2.49 -31.32 5.71
C LEU A 83 -3.64 -31.20 6.72
N LYS A 84 -4.25 -30.01 6.85
CA LYS A 84 -5.58 -29.85 7.49
C LYS A 84 -6.48 -28.73 6.90
N SER A 85 -6.01 -27.87 5.99
CA SER A 85 -6.77 -26.69 5.55
C SER A 85 -7.70 -26.88 4.35
N ASP A 86 -7.42 -27.84 3.47
CA ASP A 86 -8.09 -27.88 2.16
C ASP A 86 -9.41 -28.66 2.16
N ALA A 87 -9.54 -29.67 3.03
CA ALA A 87 -10.77 -30.46 3.17
C ALA A 87 -11.94 -29.63 3.74
N ASP A 88 -11.64 -28.75 4.69
CA ASP A 88 -12.62 -27.85 5.34
C ASP A 88 -13.07 -26.72 4.39
N SER A 89 -12.19 -26.32 3.46
CA SER A 89 -12.54 -25.33 2.43
C SER A 89 -13.44 -25.92 1.33
N SER A 90 -13.23 -27.19 0.95
CA SER A 90 -14.04 -27.86 -0.07
C SER A 90 -15.46 -28.14 0.42
N SER A 91 -15.60 -28.60 1.67
CA SER A 91 -16.90 -28.87 2.28
C SER A 91 -17.75 -27.60 2.44
N ALA A 92 -17.16 -26.50 2.92
CA ALA A 92 -17.87 -25.22 3.02
C ALA A 92 -18.35 -24.68 1.66
N LEU A 93 -17.62 -24.94 0.57
CA LEU A 93 -18.05 -24.54 -0.79
C LEU A 93 -19.16 -25.45 -1.34
N GLU A 94 -19.14 -26.74 -1.00
CA GLU A 94 -20.19 -27.69 -1.40
C GLU A 94 -21.53 -27.40 -0.72
N GLU A 95 -21.53 -27.03 0.57
CA GLU A 95 -22.75 -26.64 1.30
C GLU A 95 -23.47 -25.42 0.72
N VAL A 96 -22.71 -24.59 0.03
CA VAL A 96 -23.12 -23.28 -0.47
C VAL A 96 -23.39 -23.32 -1.98
N ALA A 97 -23.18 -24.48 -2.62
CA ALA A 97 -23.38 -24.67 -4.04
C ALA A 97 -24.81 -24.34 -4.48
N THR A 98 -24.92 -23.60 -5.57
CA THR A 98 -26.19 -23.15 -6.16
C THR A 98 -26.68 -24.09 -7.26
N GLY A 99 -25.83 -25.01 -7.73
CA GLY A 99 -26.11 -25.93 -8.84
C GLY A 99 -25.91 -25.30 -10.22
N ASP A 100 -25.51 -24.03 -10.28
CA ASP A 100 -25.21 -23.28 -11.50
C ASP A 100 -23.68 -23.10 -11.61
N SER A 101 -23.09 -23.67 -12.65
CA SER A 101 -21.64 -23.66 -12.88
C SER A 101 -21.04 -22.24 -12.88
N GLN A 102 -21.77 -21.24 -13.37
CA GLN A 102 -21.27 -19.86 -13.39
C GLN A 102 -21.31 -19.23 -12.00
N LYS A 103 -22.37 -19.46 -11.23
CA LYS A 103 -22.50 -18.95 -9.85
C LYS A 103 -21.50 -19.63 -8.94
N ASP A 104 -21.35 -20.94 -9.04
CA ASP A 104 -20.44 -21.72 -8.20
C ASP A 104 -18.97 -21.35 -8.44
N ARG A 105 -18.60 -21.08 -9.71
CA ARG A 105 -17.27 -20.52 -10.03
C ARG A 105 -17.08 -19.12 -9.43
N SER A 106 -18.11 -18.30 -9.42
CA SER A 106 -18.08 -16.94 -8.87
C SER A 106 -17.94 -16.95 -7.35
N ILE A 107 -18.69 -17.84 -6.68
CA ILE A 107 -18.60 -18.07 -5.24
C ILE A 107 -17.18 -18.48 -4.86
N LYS A 108 -16.59 -19.43 -5.59
CA LYS A 108 -15.20 -19.84 -5.37
C LYS A 108 -14.22 -18.67 -5.49
N MET A 109 -14.37 -17.82 -6.51
CA MET A 109 -13.52 -16.63 -6.68
C MET A 109 -13.62 -15.66 -5.50
N PHE A 110 -14.83 -15.42 -4.98
CA PHE A 110 -15.03 -14.55 -3.83
C PHE A 110 -14.48 -15.17 -2.54
N PHE A 111 -14.69 -16.47 -2.34
CA PHE A 111 -14.15 -17.22 -1.21
C PHE A 111 -12.61 -17.16 -1.17
N ASP A 112 -11.96 -17.43 -2.31
CA ASP A 112 -10.50 -17.37 -2.43
C ASP A 112 -9.97 -15.95 -2.17
N ALA A 113 -10.69 -14.91 -2.61
CA ALA A 113 -10.33 -13.52 -2.36
C ALA A 113 -10.39 -13.17 -0.87
N ILE A 114 -11.43 -13.60 -0.16
CA ILE A 114 -11.58 -13.39 1.29
C ILE A 114 -10.46 -14.11 2.06
N LYS A 115 -10.23 -15.39 1.74
CA LYS A 115 -9.20 -16.22 2.40
C LYS A 115 -7.78 -15.68 2.18
N THR A 116 -7.54 -15.00 1.05
CA THR A 116 -6.24 -14.36 0.77
C THR A 116 -5.95 -13.20 1.72
N ASN A 117 -6.98 -12.45 2.13
CA ASN A 117 -6.83 -11.24 2.96
C ASN A 117 -7.09 -11.48 4.46
N ILE A 118 -7.82 -12.55 4.80
CA ILE A 118 -8.15 -12.93 6.18
C ILE A 118 -7.72 -14.39 6.38
N SER A 119 -6.53 -14.59 6.96
CA SER A 119 -6.00 -15.94 7.21
C SER A 119 -6.79 -16.74 8.26
N ASP A 120 -7.44 -16.04 9.20
CA ASP A 120 -8.17 -16.64 10.33
C ASP A 120 -9.69 -16.66 10.10
N CYS A 121 -10.16 -16.55 8.85
CA CYS A 121 -11.60 -16.54 8.58
C CYS A 121 -12.23 -17.91 8.84
N ASN A 122 -13.44 -17.92 9.41
CA ASN A 122 -14.28 -19.10 9.41
C ASN A 122 -14.71 -19.40 7.97
N ASN A 123 -14.34 -20.58 7.47
CA ASN A 123 -14.60 -21.02 6.09
C ASN A 123 -16.11 -21.02 5.77
N ALA A 124 -16.96 -21.44 6.72
CA ALA A 124 -18.40 -21.48 6.53
C ALA A 124 -19.01 -20.08 6.34
N SER A 125 -18.63 -19.12 7.19
CA SER A 125 -19.16 -17.75 7.06
C SER A 125 -18.61 -17.03 5.83
N ALA A 126 -17.34 -17.28 5.46
CA ALA A 126 -16.75 -16.74 4.23
C ALA A 126 -17.47 -17.29 2.98
N ALA A 127 -17.80 -18.59 2.96
CA ALA A 127 -18.55 -19.21 1.86
C ALA A 127 -19.98 -18.63 1.76
N LEU A 128 -20.69 -18.51 2.89
CA LEU A 128 -22.02 -17.89 2.93
C LEU A 128 -22.02 -16.46 2.40
N LEU A 129 -21.04 -15.65 2.81
CA LEU A 129 -20.88 -14.28 2.33
C LEU A 129 -20.58 -14.23 0.82
N ALA A 130 -19.69 -15.10 0.33
CA ALA A 130 -19.37 -15.22 -1.08
C ALA A 130 -20.62 -15.57 -1.93
N ARG A 131 -21.49 -16.45 -1.41
CA ARG A 131 -22.79 -16.74 -2.01
C ARG A 131 -23.74 -15.57 -1.99
N GLN A 132 -23.85 -14.87 -0.88
CA GLN A 132 -24.73 -13.71 -0.79
C GLN A 132 -24.32 -12.62 -1.79
N ILE A 133 -23.02 -12.31 -1.89
CA ILE A 133 -22.49 -11.37 -2.88
C ILE A 133 -22.81 -11.84 -4.30
N THR A 134 -22.63 -13.13 -4.58
CA THR A 134 -22.93 -13.71 -5.90
C THR A 134 -24.42 -13.58 -6.24
N ILE A 135 -25.32 -13.91 -5.31
CA ILE A 135 -26.77 -13.77 -5.52
C ILE A 135 -27.14 -12.32 -5.82
N GLU A 136 -26.60 -11.36 -5.06
CA GLU A 136 -26.85 -9.93 -5.28
C GLU A 136 -26.37 -9.46 -6.66
N ILE A 137 -25.20 -9.92 -7.12
CA ILE A 137 -24.67 -9.57 -8.45
C ILE A 137 -25.57 -10.11 -9.56
N PHE A 138 -25.94 -11.39 -9.47
CA PHE A 138 -26.77 -12.02 -10.49
C PHE A 138 -28.23 -11.54 -10.46
N GLY A 139 -28.75 -11.15 -9.29
CA GLY A 139 -30.10 -10.60 -9.15
C GLY A 139 -30.29 -9.26 -9.89
N ARG A 140 -29.21 -8.51 -10.10
CA ARG A 140 -29.24 -7.19 -10.77
C ARG A 140 -29.10 -7.26 -12.28
N ASN A 141 -28.83 -8.44 -12.84
CA ASN A 141 -28.64 -8.68 -14.28
C ASN A 141 -27.80 -7.59 -15.00
N PRO A 142 -26.57 -7.30 -14.54
CA PRO A 142 -25.72 -6.31 -15.20
C PRO A 142 -25.31 -6.77 -16.60
N SER A 143 -25.05 -5.81 -17.51
CA SER A 143 -24.65 -6.10 -18.90
C SER A 143 -23.42 -7.00 -19.00
N ASP A 144 -22.45 -6.81 -18.09
CA ASP A 144 -21.19 -7.58 -18.03
C ASP A 144 -20.95 -8.19 -16.64
N ILE A 145 -21.69 -9.26 -16.30
CA ILE A 145 -21.56 -9.99 -15.04
C ILE A 145 -20.10 -10.39 -14.75
N ALA A 146 -19.42 -10.97 -15.73
CA ALA A 146 -18.05 -11.45 -15.54
C ALA A 146 -17.04 -10.31 -15.27
N LYS A 147 -17.25 -9.12 -15.85
CA LYS A 147 -16.39 -7.96 -15.62
C LYS A 147 -16.60 -7.42 -14.20
N LEU A 148 -17.85 -7.34 -13.77
CA LEU A 148 -18.21 -6.91 -12.41
C LEU A 148 -17.64 -7.86 -11.36
N ILE A 149 -17.79 -9.18 -11.54
CA ILE A 149 -17.26 -10.18 -10.60
C ILE A 149 -15.75 -10.08 -10.47
N ARG A 150 -15.02 -10.00 -11.60
CA ARG A 150 -13.55 -9.85 -11.56
C ARG A 150 -13.13 -8.57 -10.85
N SER A 151 -13.79 -7.45 -11.14
CA SER A 151 -13.50 -6.17 -10.49
C SER A 151 -13.75 -6.25 -8.97
N LYS A 152 -14.89 -6.78 -8.54
CA LYS A 152 -15.23 -6.92 -7.12
C LYS A 152 -14.34 -7.93 -6.40
N CYS A 153 -13.94 -9.02 -7.06
CA CYS A 153 -12.96 -9.97 -6.51
C CYS A 153 -11.58 -9.33 -6.33
N LEU A 154 -11.11 -8.54 -7.30
CA LEU A 154 -9.81 -7.87 -7.21
C LEU A 154 -9.77 -6.85 -6.07
N ASN A 155 -10.86 -6.08 -5.87
CA ASN A 155 -10.97 -5.17 -4.74
C ASN A 155 -10.93 -5.91 -3.39
N LEU A 156 -11.59 -7.07 -3.27
CA LEU A 156 -11.53 -7.89 -2.05
C LEU A 156 -10.18 -8.58 -1.84
N LYS A 157 -9.43 -8.82 -2.92
CA LYS A 157 -8.10 -9.45 -2.89
C LYS A 157 -6.97 -8.43 -2.70
N ASP A 158 -7.26 -7.13 -2.73
CA ASP A 158 -6.23 -6.09 -2.63
C ASP A 158 -5.52 -6.14 -1.26
N LYS A 159 -4.20 -6.36 -1.30
CA LYS A 159 -3.35 -6.43 -0.12
C LYS A 159 -3.06 -5.04 0.47
N ASN A 160 -3.22 -3.99 -0.33
CA ASN A 160 -3.02 -2.60 0.10
C ASN A 160 -4.24 -2.08 0.88
N ASN A 161 -5.39 -2.76 0.78
CA ASN A 161 -6.61 -2.40 1.50
C ASN A 161 -7.31 -3.61 2.17
N PRO A 162 -6.67 -4.28 3.14
CA PRO A 162 -7.28 -5.39 3.86
C PRO A 162 -8.45 -4.94 4.76
N ALA A 163 -8.57 -3.64 5.04
CA ALA A 163 -9.66 -3.07 5.82
C ALA A 163 -11.01 -3.22 5.10
N LEU A 164 -11.06 -3.05 3.77
CA LEU A 164 -12.29 -3.25 3.00
C LEU A 164 -12.80 -4.68 3.13
N CYS A 165 -11.93 -5.67 2.91
CA CYS A 165 -12.29 -7.08 3.03
C CYS A 165 -12.82 -7.42 4.44
N ARG A 166 -12.16 -6.92 5.50
CA ARG A 166 -12.61 -7.10 6.89
C ARG A 166 -13.96 -6.46 7.17
N ARG A 167 -14.22 -5.25 6.66
CA ARG A 167 -15.51 -4.56 6.83
C ARG A 167 -16.66 -5.31 6.16
N VAL A 168 -16.42 -5.87 4.97
CA VAL A 168 -17.40 -6.70 4.27
C VAL A 168 -17.61 -8.03 5.02
N TYR A 169 -16.54 -8.64 5.53
CA TYR A 169 -16.61 -9.91 6.28
C TYR A 169 -17.33 -9.77 7.63
N ASN A 170 -17.07 -8.69 8.37
CA ASN A 170 -17.70 -8.42 9.67
C ASN A 170 -19.15 -7.95 9.55
N GLY A 171 -19.61 -7.59 8.34
CA GLY A 171 -20.95 -7.09 8.09
C GLY A 171 -21.13 -5.58 8.24
N ASP A 172 -20.06 -4.81 8.43
CA ASP A 172 -20.12 -3.33 8.43
C ASP A 172 -20.59 -2.77 7.08
N ILE A 173 -20.31 -3.52 6.00
CA ILE A 173 -20.80 -3.24 4.65
C ILE A 173 -21.66 -4.44 4.24
N SER A 174 -22.94 -4.20 3.99
CA SER A 174 -23.84 -5.24 3.51
C SER A 174 -23.46 -5.71 2.09
N PRO A 175 -23.68 -6.99 1.74
CA PRO A 175 -23.39 -7.49 0.39
C PRO A 175 -24.08 -6.70 -0.72
N SER A 176 -25.34 -6.29 -0.54
CA SER A 176 -26.03 -5.42 -1.50
C SER A 176 -25.30 -4.09 -1.67
N ARG A 177 -24.93 -3.40 -0.58
CA ARG A 177 -24.19 -2.13 -0.66
C ARG A 177 -22.82 -2.34 -1.31
N TYR A 178 -22.14 -3.44 -1.02
CA TYR A 178 -20.84 -3.75 -1.61
C TYR A 178 -20.93 -3.87 -3.14
N VAL A 179 -22.00 -4.48 -3.68
CA VAL A 179 -22.21 -4.57 -5.13
C VAL A 179 -22.45 -3.19 -5.75
N ASP A 180 -23.22 -2.31 -5.08
CA ASP A 180 -23.49 -0.93 -5.54
C ASP A 180 -22.29 0.01 -5.49
N MET A 181 -21.36 -0.21 -4.56
CA MET A 181 -20.24 0.71 -4.36
C MET A 181 -19.41 0.91 -5.63
N SER A 182 -19.02 2.16 -5.89
CA SER A 182 -18.12 2.49 -7.01
C SER A 182 -16.67 2.07 -6.70
N SER A 183 -15.85 1.96 -7.75
CA SER A 183 -14.41 1.70 -7.58
C SER A 183 -13.70 2.75 -6.74
N GLU A 184 -14.16 4.01 -6.80
CA GLU A 184 -13.62 5.12 -6.01
C GLU A 184 -13.98 4.98 -4.53
N GLU A 185 -15.22 4.61 -4.22
CA GLU A 185 -15.65 4.37 -2.84
C GLU A 185 -14.92 3.17 -2.19
N MET A 186 -14.46 2.21 -2.99
CA MET A 186 -13.70 1.03 -2.52
C MET A 186 -12.22 1.28 -2.26
N LYS A 187 -11.65 2.41 -2.71
CA LYS A 187 -10.23 2.74 -2.49
C LYS A 187 -9.90 2.84 -0.99
N SER A 188 -8.64 2.57 -0.66
CA SER A 188 -8.13 2.77 0.70
C SER A 188 -8.22 4.25 1.07
N GLU A 189 -8.39 4.54 2.37
CA GLU A 189 -8.50 5.91 2.86
C GLU A 189 -7.23 6.73 2.55
N SER A 190 -6.05 6.10 2.62
CA SER A 190 -4.79 6.72 2.23
C SER A 190 -4.80 7.15 0.76
N LEU A 191 -5.21 6.27 -0.16
CA LEU A 191 -5.25 6.58 -1.58
C LEU A 191 -6.27 7.66 -1.90
N LYS A 192 -7.44 7.63 -1.25
CA LYS A 192 -8.45 8.69 -1.41
C LYS A 192 -7.90 10.05 -0.99
N ASN A 193 -7.22 10.10 0.16
CA ASN A 193 -6.64 11.34 0.65
C ASN A 193 -5.51 11.84 -0.27
N GLU A 194 -4.70 10.92 -0.81
CA GLU A 194 -3.66 11.26 -1.77
C GLU A 194 -4.25 11.79 -3.09
N GLU A 195 -5.29 11.17 -3.62
CA GLU A 195 -6.00 11.66 -4.80
C GLU A 195 -6.58 13.06 -4.58
N VAL A 196 -7.21 13.31 -3.43
CA VAL A 196 -7.72 14.64 -3.08
C VAL A 196 -6.59 15.68 -3.08
N LYS A 197 -5.45 15.36 -2.46
CA LYS A 197 -4.28 16.25 -2.45
C LYS A 197 -3.71 16.48 -3.85
N MET A 198 -3.62 15.43 -4.66
CA MET A 198 -3.13 15.52 -6.04
C MET A 198 -4.04 16.41 -6.89
N ILE A 199 -5.35 16.28 -6.72
CA ILE A 199 -6.35 17.13 -7.40
C ILE A 199 -6.21 18.58 -6.92
N GLU A 200 -6.06 18.81 -5.61
CA GLU A 200 -5.87 20.16 -5.05
C GLU A 200 -4.61 20.83 -5.59
N VAL A 201 -3.48 20.12 -5.60
CA VAL A 201 -2.21 20.61 -6.15
C VAL A 201 -2.36 20.89 -7.65
N SER A 202 -2.96 19.99 -8.41
CA SER A 202 -3.16 20.18 -9.85
C SER A 202 -4.06 21.38 -10.15
N LEU A 203 -5.14 21.56 -9.39
CA LEU A 203 -6.02 22.74 -9.54
C LEU A 203 -5.27 24.02 -9.20
N TYR A 204 -4.44 24.02 -8.16
CA TYR A 204 -3.62 25.16 -7.78
C TYR A 204 -2.60 25.49 -8.87
N GLU A 205 -1.87 24.49 -9.40
CA GLU A 205 -0.90 24.67 -10.49
C GLU A 205 -1.54 25.21 -11.77
N CYS A 206 -2.75 24.75 -12.12
CA CYS A 206 -3.48 25.27 -13.27
C CYS A 206 -3.94 26.73 -13.09
N GLN A 207 -4.14 27.20 -11.85
CA GLN A 207 -4.50 28.58 -11.55
C GLN A 207 -3.30 29.54 -11.53
N ILE A 208 -2.09 29.03 -11.30
CA ILE A 208 -0.89 29.84 -11.33
C ILE A 208 -0.64 30.30 -12.78
N PRO A 209 -0.61 31.62 -13.05
CA PRO A 209 -0.30 32.11 -14.38
C PRO A 209 1.11 31.64 -14.75
N THR A 210 1.25 31.05 -15.95
CA THR A 210 2.56 30.70 -16.49
C THR A 210 3.40 31.97 -16.56
N GLN A 211 4.45 32.06 -15.73
CA GLN A 211 5.41 33.15 -15.81
C GLN A 211 6.03 33.11 -17.21
N LYS A 212 5.67 34.09 -18.04
CA LYS A 212 6.36 34.30 -19.31
C LYS A 212 7.74 34.85 -18.98
N ALA A 213 8.75 34.46 -19.75
CA ALA A 213 10.07 35.09 -19.64
C ALA A 213 9.94 36.58 -19.98
N GLU A 214 9.86 37.41 -18.95
CA GLU A 214 9.82 38.86 -19.05
C GLU A 214 11.25 39.39 -19.11
N THR A 215 11.50 40.29 -20.05
CA THR A 215 12.76 41.00 -20.20
C THR A 215 12.52 42.49 -20.25
N ASP A 216 13.34 43.24 -19.50
CA ASP A 216 13.31 44.69 -19.46
C ASP A 216 14.07 45.33 -20.64
N ILE A 217 14.37 44.59 -21.71
CA ILE A 217 15.17 45.09 -22.84
C ILE A 217 14.34 46.05 -23.70
N PHE A 218 13.04 45.80 -23.82
CA PHE A 218 12.15 46.53 -24.72
C PHE A 218 11.15 47.40 -23.94
N LYS A 219 10.95 48.66 -24.38
CA LYS A 219 9.91 49.55 -23.84
C LYS A 219 8.69 49.53 -24.76
N CYS A 220 7.51 49.25 -24.21
CA CYS A 220 6.28 49.27 -24.97
C CYS A 220 5.87 50.71 -25.34
N SER A 221 5.57 50.95 -26.61
CA SER A 221 5.06 52.26 -27.07
C SER A 221 3.63 52.56 -26.64
N LYS A 222 2.83 51.53 -26.31
CA LYS A 222 1.39 51.68 -25.97
C LYS A 222 1.17 51.97 -24.49
N CYS A 223 1.80 51.21 -23.59
CA CYS A 223 1.65 51.37 -22.14
C CYS A 223 2.87 52.02 -21.46
N GLY A 224 4.01 52.13 -22.14
CA GLY A 224 5.24 52.68 -21.56
C GLY A 224 6.02 51.75 -20.65
N GLU A 225 5.46 50.60 -20.25
CA GLU A 225 6.12 49.60 -19.40
C GLU A 225 7.16 48.77 -20.17
N ARG A 226 8.11 48.19 -19.44
CA ARG A 226 9.20 47.35 -19.98
C ARG A 226 8.97 45.84 -19.81
N LYS A 227 7.80 45.43 -19.32
CA LYS A 227 7.41 44.03 -19.17
C LYS A 227 7.07 43.40 -20.52
N CYS A 228 8.09 42.91 -21.20
CA CYS A 228 7.98 42.34 -22.54
C CYS A 228 8.59 40.95 -22.59
N SER A 229 7.98 40.02 -23.33
CA SER A 229 8.59 38.74 -23.70
C SER A 229 9.05 38.82 -25.15
N TYR A 230 10.20 38.23 -25.47
CA TYR A 230 10.68 38.15 -26.86
C TYR A 230 10.97 36.72 -27.27
N ARG A 231 10.76 36.43 -28.55
CA ARG A 231 11.17 35.18 -29.19
C ARG A 231 11.84 35.50 -30.52
N GLN A 232 12.95 34.84 -30.80
CA GLN A 232 13.67 35.01 -32.06
C GLN A 232 13.28 33.89 -33.01
N LEU A 233 12.88 34.22 -34.23
CA LEU A 233 12.70 33.25 -35.29
C LEU A 233 13.37 33.73 -36.56
N GLN A 234 13.98 32.80 -37.27
CA GLN A 234 14.46 33.01 -38.62
C GLN A 234 13.28 32.96 -39.58
N THR A 235 12.81 34.13 -40.05
CA THR A 235 11.67 34.22 -40.97
C THR A 235 12.08 34.65 -42.38
N ARG A 236 13.38 34.79 -42.63
CA ARG A 236 13.97 35.25 -43.90
C ARG A 236 15.15 34.37 -44.28
N SER A 237 15.64 34.55 -45.52
CA SER A 237 16.78 33.80 -46.07
C SER A 237 18.00 33.83 -45.17
N GLY A 238 18.91 32.87 -45.32
CA GLY A 238 20.10 32.70 -44.46
C GLY A 238 21.07 33.88 -44.41
N ASP A 239 20.95 34.83 -45.35
CA ASP A 239 21.78 36.02 -45.42
C ASP A 239 21.29 37.17 -44.52
N GLU A 240 20.10 37.05 -43.93
CA GLU A 240 19.55 38.05 -43.01
C GLU A 240 19.54 37.57 -41.55
N PRO A 241 19.80 38.46 -40.58
CA PRO A 241 19.80 38.10 -39.17
C PRO A 241 18.41 37.67 -38.69
N MET A 242 18.36 36.91 -37.59
CA MET A 242 17.12 36.45 -36.99
C MET A 242 16.17 37.61 -36.63
N THR A 243 14.86 37.43 -36.85
CA THR A 243 13.85 38.45 -36.50
C THR A 243 13.38 38.25 -35.06
N THR A 244 13.42 39.32 -34.26
CA THR A 244 12.94 39.29 -32.87
C THR A 244 11.47 39.70 -32.81
N PHE A 245 10.60 38.82 -32.29
CA PHE A 245 9.19 39.12 -32.04
C PHE A 245 9.01 39.46 -30.57
N VAL A 246 8.50 40.66 -30.28
CA VAL A 246 8.28 41.14 -28.92
C VAL A 246 6.78 41.19 -28.63
N THR A 247 6.37 40.70 -27.47
CA THR A 247 5.01 40.75 -26.95
C THR A 247 5.03 41.36 -25.56
N CYS A 248 4.39 42.53 -25.41
CA CYS A 248 4.20 43.18 -24.12
C CYS A 248 3.00 42.59 -23.36
N GLU A 249 3.03 42.66 -22.03
CA GLU A 249 1.91 42.23 -21.16
C GLU A 249 0.58 42.92 -21.49
N CYS A 250 0.60 44.18 -21.93
CA CYS A 250 -0.61 44.89 -22.37
C CYS A 250 -1.23 44.35 -23.67
N GLY A 251 -0.66 43.30 -24.25
CA GLY A 251 -1.11 42.64 -25.49
C GLY A 251 -0.53 43.21 -26.78
N ASN A 252 0.28 44.28 -26.71
CA ASN A 252 0.94 44.85 -27.89
C ASN A 252 2.03 43.91 -28.43
N LYS A 253 2.05 43.70 -29.75
CA LYS A 253 2.98 42.78 -30.44
C LYS A 253 3.66 43.51 -31.59
N TRP A 254 4.98 43.42 -31.68
CA TRP A 254 5.74 44.02 -32.78
C TRP A 254 6.99 43.20 -33.11
N ARG A 255 7.60 43.52 -34.25
CA ARG A 255 8.87 42.95 -34.70
C ARG A 255 9.99 43.97 -34.48
N PHE A 256 11.13 43.49 -34.01
CA PHE A 256 12.37 44.23 -33.89
C PHE A 256 13.38 43.55 -34.82
N CYS A 257 13.86 44.31 -35.81
CA CYS A 257 14.82 43.90 -36.83
C CYS A 257 16.15 44.59 -36.57
#